data_AF-A0A6I8LYB7-F1
#
_entry.id   AF-A0A6I8LYB7-F1
#
_cell.length_a   1.000
_cell.length_b   1.000
_cell.length_c   1.000
_cell.angle_alpha   90.00
_cell.angle_beta   90.00
_cell.angle_gamma   90.00
#
_symmetry.space_group_name_H-M   'P 1'
#
loop_
_entity.id
_entity.type
_entity.pdbx_description
1 polymer ?
#
loop_
_entity_poly.entity_id
_entity_poly.type
_entity_poly.pdbx_seq_one_letter_code
_entity_poly.pdbx_strand_id
1 'polypeptide(L)'
;MNASMTERDEATGATPTSYHHTRVVEFAGRTLRARIERGDYINQSFAVAEVLSDQMTWTSIAADAPSNWWHDTPRPSADVHAATALETLTERLLGRAAEILAAPPATQTISPHVHGAISALLATTYGFDGEKCIDPDDIAWAYRHGGALHILEHPDGSVTFTKAHRGDCPFIATAGAQDCDDECVFPHPAEVSQRATE
;
A
#
# COMPACT_ATOMS: atom_id res chain seq x y z
N MET A 1 21.25 0.38 9.43
CA MET A 1 21.12 0.14 10.88
C MET A 1 19.67 -0.28 11.10
N ASN A 2 19.41 -1.49 11.59
CA ASN A 2 18.05 -1.85 11.99
C ASN A 2 17.71 -1.02 13.22
N ALA A 3 16.74 -0.12 13.11
CA ALA A 3 16.29 0.67 14.25
C ALA A 3 15.67 -0.28 15.28
N SER A 4 16.12 -0.20 16.53
CA SER A 4 15.49 -0.90 17.65
C SER A 4 14.35 -0.04 18.20
N MET A 5 13.23 -0.67 18.56
CA MET A 5 12.16 0.01 19.29
C MET A 5 12.62 0.32 20.71
N THR A 6 12.32 1.54 21.18
CA THR A 6 12.60 1.97 22.55
C THR A 6 11.30 2.25 23.27
N GLU A 7 11.06 1.60 24.41
CA GLU A 7 9.83 1.81 25.20
C GLU A 7 9.75 3.24 25.73
N ARG A 8 8.56 3.84 25.66
CA ARG A 8 8.26 5.17 26.19
C ARG A 8 7.18 5.16 27.26
N ASP A 9 6.12 4.41 27.04
CA ASP A 9 5.00 4.32 27.97
C ASP A 9 4.24 3.02 27.78
N GLU A 10 3.66 2.50 28.87
CA GLU A 10 2.84 1.30 28.85
C GLU A 10 1.64 1.50 29.79
N ALA A 11 0.45 1.21 29.28
CA ALA A 11 -0.78 1.30 30.03
C ALA A 11 -1.63 0.04 29.85
N THR A 12 -2.14 -0.47 30.97
CA THR A 12 -3.04 -1.63 31.01
C THR A 12 -4.23 -1.36 31.91
N GLY A 13 -5.32 -2.08 31.65
CA GLY A 13 -6.46 -2.10 32.55
C GLY A 13 -7.36 -3.29 32.26
N ALA A 14 -7.99 -3.80 33.31
CA ALA A 14 -8.94 -4.90 33.23
C ALA A 14 -10.19 -4.57 34.03
N THR A 15 -11.34 -4.95 33.47
CA THR A 15 -12.66 -4.88 34.07
C THR A 15 -13.35 -6.23 33.87
N PRO A 16 -14.49 -6.49 34.53
CA PRO A 16 -15.26 -7.70 34.28
C PRO A 16 -15.71 -7.89 32.82
N THR A 17 -15.76 -6.82 32.02
CA THR A 17 -16.31 -6.83 30.65
C THR A 17 -15.31 -6.45 29.57
N SER A 18 -14.12 -5.96 29.93
CA SER A 18 -13.08 -5.64 28.95
C SER A 18 -11.70 -5.59 29.58
N TYR A 19 -10.66 -5.72 28.77
CA TYR A 19 -9.31 -5.36 29.15
C TYR A 19 -8.57 -4.75 27.97
N HIS A 20 -7.58 -3.91 28.26
CA HIS A 20 -6.81 -3.22 27.24
C HIS A 20 -5.32 -3.24 27.56
N HIS A 21 -4.54 -3.15 26.50
CA HIS A 21 -3.10 -2.98 26.55
C HIS A 21 -2.70 -1.92 25.53
N THR A 22 -1.95 -0.94 26.00
CA THR A 22 -1.39 0.14 25.19
C THR A 22 0.10 0.20 25.43
N ARG A 23 0.88 0.17 24.35
CA ARG A 23 2.33 0.40 24.40
C ARG A 23 2.72 1.51 23.46
N VAL A 24 3.53 2.43 23.95
CA VAL A 24 4.08 3.55 23.21
C VAL A 24 5.58 3.35 23.10
N VAL A 25 6.07 3.32 21.87
CA VAL A 25 7.49 3.11 21.57
C VAL A 25 7.99 4.19 20.64
N GLU A 26 9.30 4.43 20.66
CA GLU A 26 9.96 5.16 19.59
C GLU A 26 10.66 4.21 18.62
N PHE A 27 10.51 4.51 17.33
CA PHE A 27 11.13 3.77 16.24
C PHE A 27 11.56 4.75 15.13
N ALA A 28 12.84 4.73 14.76
CA ALA A 28 13.38 5.57 13.68
C ALA A 28 13.02 7.07 13.79
N GLY A 29 13.01 7.61 15.02
CA GLY A 29 12.67 9.01 15.30
C GLY A 29 11.17 9.33 15.25
N ARG A 30 10.30 8.31 15.14
CA ARG A 30 8.83 8.45 15.19
C ARG A 30 8.28 7.79 16.44
N THR A 31 7.21 8.34 16.98
CA THR A 31 6.48 7.74 18.11
C THR A 31 5.36 6.87 17.59
N LEU A 32 5.34 5.61 18.00
CA LEU A 32 4.32 4.61 17.69
C LEU A 32 3.54 4.26 18.94
N ARG A 33 2.28 3.89 18.75
CA ARG A 33 1.45 3.32 19.80
C ARG A 33 0.68 2.12 19.27
N ALA A 34 0.82 0.97 19.92
CA ALA A 34 -0.13 -0.12 19.77
C ALA A 34 -1.22 0.02 20.82
N ARG A 35 -2.48 -0.11 20.39
CA ARG A 35 -3.65 0.05 21.24
C ARG A 35 -4.62 -1.09 20.96
N ILE A 36 -4.86 -1.90 21.98
CA ILE A 36 -5.69 -3.09 21.89
C ILE A 36 -6.72 -3.05 22.98
N GLU A 37 -7.98 -3.28 22.62
CA GLU A 37 -9.08 -3.48 23.55
C GLU A 37 -9.78 -4.80 23.23
N ARG A 38 -9.87 -5.67 24.23
CA ARG A 38 -10.70 -6.88 24.18
C ARG A 38 -11.94 -6.61 25.02
N GLY A 39 -13.05 -6.25 24.38
CA GLY A 39 -14.37 -6.13 25.00
C GLY A 39 -15.14 -7.44 24.97
N ASP A 40 -16.16 -7.63 25.84
CA ASP A 40 -16.90 -8.88 26.04
C ASP A 40 -17.51 -9.46 24.75
N TYR A 41 -17.75 -8.59 23.76
CA TYR A 41 -18.19 -8.94 22.41
C TYR A 41 -17.15 -8.55 21.35
N ILE A 42 -17.11 -9.30 20.25
CA ILE A 42 -16.15 -9.09 19.16
C ILE A 42 -16.24 -7.68 18.54
N ASN A 43 -17.44 -7.12 18.44
CA ASN A 43 -17.69 -5.78 17.90
C ASN A 43 -17.31 -4.65 18.86
N GLN A 44 -16.95 -4.96 20.10
CA GLN A 44 -16.41 -4.01 21.09
C GLN A 44 -14.88 -4.07 21.16
N SER A 45 -14.26 -4.89 20.31
CA SER A 45 -12.82 -5.13 20.36
C SER A 45 -12.13 -4.47 19.17
N PHE A 46 -10.90 -3.99 19.39
CA PHE A 46 -10.05 -3.46 18.32
C PHE A 46 -8.58 -3.70 18.64
N ALA A 47 -7.75 -3.74 17.60
CA ALA A 47 -6.31 -3.87 17.72
C ALA A 47 -5.67 -3.04 16.61
N VAL A 48 -5.02 -1.93 16.98
CA VAL A 48 -4.46 -0.96 16.03
C VAL A 48 -3.05 -0.57 16.44
N ALA A 49 -2.20 -0.30 15.44
CA ALA A 49 -0.95 0.40 15.60
C ALA A 49 -1.04 1.76 14.90
N GLU A 50 -0.66 2.80 15.63
CA GLU A 50 -0.78 4.18 15.23
C GLU A 50 0.60 4.86 15.27
N VAL A 51 0.81 5.82 14.38
CA VAL A 51 1.97 6.72 14.41
C VAL A 51 1.51 8.12 14.81
N LEU A 52 2.29 8.79 15.65
CA LEU A 52 2.07 10.20 15.99
C LEU A 52 2.60 11.07 14.84
N SER A 53 1.71 11.84 14.20
CA SER A 53 2.09 12.77 13.14
C SER A 53 2.71 14.06 13.71
N ASP A 54 3.33 14.87 12.84
CA ASP A 54 3.88 16.18 13.20
C ASP A 54 2.80 17.16 13.71
N GLN A 55 1.53 16.90 13.36
CA GLN A 55 0.36 17.63 13.86
C GLN A 55 -0.18 17.07 15.19
N MET A 56 0.60 16.24 15.89
CA MET A 56 0.24 15.63 17.18
C MET A 56 -1.05 14.81 17.12
N THR A 57 -1.29 14.13 15.98
CA THR A 57 -2.47 13.29 15.78
C THR A 57 -2.05 11.84 15.56
N TRP A 58 -2.72 10.92 16.24
CA TRP A 58 -2.51 9.48 16.05
C TRP A 58 -3.18 9.01 14.76
N THR A 59 -2.38 8.47 13.84
CA THR A 59 -2.85 7.95 12.56
C THR A 59 -2.65 6.44 12.52
N SER A 60 -3.72 5.69 12.29
CA SER A 60 -3.66 4.22 12.16
C SER A 60 -2.85 3.84 10.92
N ILE A 61 -1.86 2.98 11.09
CA ILE A 61 -0.99 2.48 10.01
C ILE A 61 -1.04 0.95 9.86
N ALA A 62 -1.43 0.24 10.92
CA ALA A 62 -1.71 -1.18 10.86
C ALA A 62 -2.87 -1.53 11.80
N ALA A 63 -3.63 -2.55 11.44
CA ALA A 63 -4.69 -3.09 12.28
C ALA A 63 -4.79 -4.61 12.09
N ASP A 64 -5.27 -5.27 13.13
CA ASP A 64 -5.68 -6.68 13.08
C ASP A 64 -7.18 -6.77 13.41
N ALA A 65 -7.93 -7.36 12.48
CA ALA A 65 -9.36 -7.57 12.68
C ALA A 65 -9.60 -8.45 13.92
N PRO A 66 -10.59 -8.12 14.77
CA PRO A 66 -10.92 -8.91 15.97
C PRO A 66 -11.13 -10.40 15.69
N SER A 67 -11.67 -10.77 14.53
CA SER A 67 -11.84 -12.17 14.12
C SER A 67 -10.55 -13.00 14.13
N ASN A 68 -9.38 -12.35 14.03
CA ASN A 68 -8.09 -13.01 13.92
C ASN A 68 -7.43 -13.31 15.27
N TRP A 69 -7.99 -12.83 16.38
CA TRP A 69 -7.35 -12.94 17.70
C TRP A 69 -8.32 -13.02 18.88
N TRP A 70 -9.57 -12.58 18.73
CA TRP A 70 -10.53 -12.49 19.84
C TRP A 70 -10.83 -13.85 20.48
N HIS A 71 -10.86 -14.93 19.70
CA HIS A 71 -11.07 -16.29 20.19
C HIS A 71 -9.84 -16.90 20.88
N ASP A 72 -8.65 -16.39 20.57
CA ASP A 72 -7.37 -16.89 21.09
C ASP A 72 -6.93 -16.14 22.36
N THR A 73 -7.67 -15.10 22.74
CA THR A 73 -7.41 -14.31 23.96
C THR A 73 -8.41 -14.67 25.06
N PRO A 74 -8.00 -14.62 26.34
CA PRO A 74 -8.90 -14.91 27.46
C PRO A 74 -10.17 -14.06 27.42
N ARG A 75 -11.28 -14.62 27.91
CA ARG A 75 -12.48 -13.81 28.17
C ARG A 75 -12.18 -12.76 29.24
N PRO A 76 -12.78 -11.56 29.15
CA PRO A 76 -12.62 -10.53 30.16
C PRO A 76 -12.98 -11.03 31.55
N SER A 77 -12.13 -10.65 32.51
CA SER A 77 -12.41 -10.71 33.93
C SER A 77 -11.50 -9.70 34.63
N ALA A 78 -11.85 -9.31 35.86
CA ALA A 78 -11.04 -8.35 36.62
C ALA A 78 -9.63 -8.88 36.95
N ASP A 79 -9.44 -10.20 36.89
CA ASP A 79 -8.18 -10.87 37.24
C ASP A 79 -7.26 -11.11 36.02
N VAL A 80 -7.68 -10.73 34.80
CA VAL A 80 -6.84 -10.90 33.61
C VAL A 80 -5.63 -9.96 33.67
N HIS A 81 -4.44 -10.53 33.51
CA HIS A 81 -3.22 -9.77 33.26
C HIS A 81 -3.17 -9.31 31.81
N ALA A 82 -3.71 -8.12 31.54
CA ALA A 82 -3.91 -7.60 30.18
C ALA A 82 -2.62 -7.53 29.33
N ALA A 83 -1.49 -7.10 29.91
CA ALA A 83 -0.21 -7.07 29.21
C ALA A 83 0.17 -8.45 28.69
N THR A 84 0.22 -9.46 29.57
CA THR A 84 0.57 -10.84 29.19
C THR A 84 -0.44 -11.45 28.21
N ALA A 85 -1.73 -11.19 28.39
CA ALA A 85 -2.78 -11.71 27.52
C ALA A 85 -2.71 -11.15 26.09
N LEU A 86 -2.21 -9.91 25.92
CA LEU A 86 -2.18 -9.21 24.63
C LEU A 86 -0.76 -9.01 24.08
N GLU A 87 0.26 -9.50 24.77
CA GLU A 87 1.68 -9.26 24.45
C GLU A 87 2.01 -9.62 23.00
N THR A 88 1.70 -10.85 22.59
CA THR A 88 1.98 -11.34 21.24
C THR A 88 1.28 -10.49 20.16
N LEU A 89 0.04 -10.08 20.40
CA LEU A 89 -0.71 -9.23 19.48
C LEU A 89 -0.10 -7.81 19.41
N THR A 90 0.35 -7.30 20.55
CA THR A 90 1.00 -5.99 20.68
C THR A 90 2.32 -5.96 19.92
N GLU A 91 3.17 -6.97 20.13
CA GLU A 91 4.45 -7.11 19.43
C GLU A 91 4.26 -7.27 17.92
N ARG A 92 3.27 -8.06 17.50
CA ARG A 92 2.94 -8.22 16.08
C ARG A 92 2.50 -6.89 15.44
N LEU A 93 1.66 -6.12 16.12
CA LEU A 93 1.18 -4.82 15.64
C LEU A 93 2.32 -3.80 15.55
N LEU A 94 3.17 -3.72 16.58
CA LEU A 94 4.34 -2.85 16.58
C LEU A 94 5.34 -3.26 15.49
N GLY A 95 5.61 -4.57 15.33
CA GLY A 95 6.46 -5.09 14.27
C GLY A 95 5.98 -4.70 12.88
N ARG A 96 4.69 -4.91 12.58
CA ARG A 96 4.07 -4.49 11.30
C ARG A 96 4.16 -2.98 11.09
N ALA A 97 3.94 -2.18 12.12
CA ALA A 97 4.09 -0.73 12.05
C ALA A 97 5.54 -0.32 11.74
N ALA A 98 6.53 -0.97 12.37
CA ALA A 98 7.93 -0.74 12.05
C ALA A 98 8.28 -1.15 10.62
N GLU A 99 7.78 -2.28 10.13
CA GLU A 99 8.00 -2.71 8.73
C GLU A 99 7.47 -1.67 7.74
N ILE A 100 6.25 -1.16 7.95
CA ILE A 100 5.64 -0.11 7.12
C ILE A 100 6.48 1.17 7.13
N LEU A 101 7.04 1.54 8.29
CA LEU A 101 7.83 2.77 8.44
C LEU A 101 9.30 2.63 8.04
N ALA A 102 9.85 1.42 8.11
CA ALA A 102 11.21 1.09 7.68
C ALA A 102 11.30 0.90 6.17
N ALA A 103 10.20 0.52 5.52
CA ALA A 103 10.10 0.55 4.08
C ALA A 103 10.32 2.00 3.63
N PRO A 104 11.40 2.30 2.86
CA PRO A 104 11.47 3.56 2.15
C PRO A 104 10.16 3.66 1.37
N PRO A 105 9.48 4.80 1.37
CA PRO A 105 8.32 4.93 0.52
C PRO A 105 8.83 4.61 -0.89
N ALA A 106 8.31 3.54 -1.49
CA ALA A 106 8.56 3.22 -2.89
C ALA A 106 7.77 4.22 -3.75
N THR A 107 7.87 5.51 -3.42
CA THR A 107 7.48 6.57 -4.31
C THR A 107 8.55 6.56 -5.38
N GLN A 108 8.29 5.83 -6.46
CA GLN A 108 8.89 6.26 -7.72
C GLN A 108 8.53 7.73 -7.86
N THR A 109 9.55 8.58 -7.87
CA THR A 109 9.34 10.00 -8.17
C THR A 109 8.88 10.05 -9.61
N ILE A 110 7.58 10.22 -9.81
CA ILE A 110 7.00 10.47 -11.12
C ILE A 110 7.33 11.93 -11.45
N SER A 111 7.84 12.18 -12.65
CA SER A 111 8.13 13.55 -13.07
C SER A 111 6.84 14.40 -13.10
N PRO A 112 6.92 15.72 -12.90
CA PRO A 112 5.75 16.59 -12.97
C PRO A 112 4.99 16.49 -14.30
N HIS A 113 5.70 16.27 -15.41
CA HIS A 113 5.09 16.11 -16.73
C HIS A 113 4.27 14.82 -16.80
N VAL A 114 4.82 13.69 -16.34
CA VAL A 114 4.11 12.41 -16.33
C VAL A 114 2.91 12.45 -15.39
N HIS A 115 3.04 13.08 -14.21
CA HIS A 115 1.92 13.28 -13.31
C HIS A 115 0.81 14.13 -13.95
N GLY A 116 1.16 15.25 -14.60
CA GLY A 116 0.21 16.08 -15.34
C GLY A 116 -0.47 15.33 -16.48
N ALA A 117 0.26 14.50 -17.21
CA ALA A 117 -0.28 13.71 -18.31
C ALA A 117 -1.24 12.59 -17.84
N ILE A 118 -0.95 11.93 -16.71
CA ILE A 118 -1.88 10.98 -16.07
C ILE A 118 -3.16 11.70 -15.64
N SER A 119 -3.04 12.89 -15.04
CA SER A 119 -4.20 13.72 -14.67
C SER A 119 -5.03 14.10 -15.89
N ALA A 120 -4.40 14.43 -17.02
CA ALA A 120 -5.09 14.75 -18.27
C ALA A 120 -5.79 13.53 -18.88
N LEU A 121 -5.17 12.34 -18.83
CA LEU A 121 -5.79 11.09 -19.29
C LEU A 121 -7.03 10.73 -18.47
N LEU A 122 -6.96 10.86 -17.14
CA LEU A 122 -8.11 10.65 -16.26
C LEU A 122 -9.23 11.64 -16.59
N ALA A 123 -8.89 12.93 -16.71
CA ALA A 123 -9.85 13.99 -17.01
C ALA A 123 -10.56 13.80 -18.37
N THR A 124 -9.80 13.40 -19.39
CA THR A 124 -10.33 13.23 -20.76
C THR A 124 -11.12 11.94 -20.95
N THR A 125 -10.76 10.87 -20.21
CA THR A 125 -11.41 9.57 -20.34
C THR A 125 -12.61 9.41 -19.40
N TYR A 126 -12.52 9.95 -18.18
CA TYR A 126 -13.48 9.73 -17.10
C TYR A 126 -14.12 11.02 -16.56
N GLY A 127 -13.79 12.19 -17.10
CA GLY A 127 -14.31 13.49 -16.68
C GLY A 127 -13.37 14.22 -15.71
N PHE A 128 -13.54 15.54 -15.56
CA PHE A 128 -12.64 16.38 -14.75
C PHE A 128 -12.59 16.00 -13.26
N ASP A 129 -13.62 15.31 -12.77
CA ASP A 129 -13.77 14.72 -11.44
C ASP A 129 -13.78 13.19 -11.45
N GLY A 130 -13.36 12.57 -12.56
CA GLY A 130 -13.43 11.15 -12.80
C GLY A 130 -12.57 10.34 -11.83
N GLU A 131 -13.15 9.26 -11.29
CA GLU A 131 -12.45 8.27 -10.46
C GLU A 131 -12.44 6.93 -11.19
N LYS A 132 -11.26 6.30 -11.31
CA LYS A 132 -11.11 4.95 -11.86
C LYS A 132 -10.11 4.16 -11.03
N CYS A 133 -10.60 3.09 -10.40
CA CYS A 133 -9.75 2.04 -9.87
C CYS A 133 -9.29 1.13 -11.02
N ILE A 134 -7.98 0.96 -11.16
CA ILE A 134 -7.35 -0.04 -12.02
C ILE A 134 -6.85 -1.13 -11.09
N ASP A 135 -7.46 -2.31 -11.16
CA ASP A 135 -7.15 -3.40 -10.24
C ASP A 135 -5.93 -4.23 -10.69
N PRO A 136 -5.39 -5.12 -9.84
CA PRO A 136 -4.24 -5.95 -10.21
C PRO A 136 -4.45 -6.84 -11.45
N ASP A 137 -5.68 -7.26 -11.75
CA ASP A 137 -5.98 -8.09 -12.92
C ASP A 137 -5.97 -7.24 -14.20
N ASP A 138 -6.49 -6.01 -14.15
CA ASP A 138 -6.36 -5.03 -15.23
C ASP A 138 -4.88 -4.78 -15.55
N ILE A 139 -4.04 -4.59 -14.52
CA ILE A 139 -2.59 -4.38 -14.65
C ILE A 139 -1.92 -5.61 -15.27
N ALA A 140 -2.21 -6.79 -14.75
CA ALA A 140 -1.65 -8.04 -15.25
C ALA A 140 -2.10 -8.35 -16.69
N TRP A 141 -3.34 -8.02 -17.04
CA TRP A 141 -3.83 -8.12 -18.41
C TRP A 141 -3.07 -7.16 -19.31
N ALA A 142 -2.91 -5.90 -18.90
CA ALA A 142 -2.15 -4.91 -19.66
C ALA A 142 -0.70 -5.37 -19.90
N TYR A 143 0.01 -5.93 -18.92
CA TYR A 143 1.39 -6.41 -19.15
C TYR A 143 1.49 -7.59 -20.12
N ARG A 144 0.43 -8.41 -20.24
CA ARG A 144 0.40 -9.57 -21.12
C ARG A 144 -0.04 -9.26 -22.56
N HIS A 145 -0.57 -8.06 -22.81
CA HIS A 145 -1.16 -7.70 -24.10
C HIS A 145 -0.58 -6.39 -24.65
N GLY A 146 -0.13 -6.43 -25.92
CA GLY A 146 0.58 -5.34 -26.60
C GLY A 146 2.08 -5.31 -26.30
N GLY A 147 2.76 -4.25 -26.73
CA GLY A 147 4.17 -4.01 -26.41
C GLY A 147 4.38 -3.52 -24.98
N ALA A 148 5.64 -3.39 -24.57
CA ALA A 148 5.98 -2.76 -23.31
C ALA A 148 5.50 -1.30 -23.28
N LEU A 149 5.06 -0.83 -22.11
CA LEU A 149 4.73 0.59 -21.95
C LEU A 149 6.02 1.40 -21.97
N HIS A 150 6.10 2.32 -22.92
CA HIS A 150 7.11 3.37 -22.98
C HIS A 150 6.47 4.71 -22.64
N ILE A 151 7.17 5.48 -21.80
CA ILE A 151 6.79 6.83 -21.39
C ILE A 151 7.93 7.73 -21.85
N LEU A 152 7.63 8.64 -22.78
CA LEU A 152 8.61 9.53 -23.39
C LEU A 152 8.24 10.97 -23.04
N GLU A 153 9.13 11.65 -22.31
CA GLU A 153 9.00 13.07 -22.01
C GLU A 153 9.69 13.90 -23.10
N HIS A 154 8.98 14.89 -23.63
CA HIS A 154 9.48 15.77 -24.67
C HIS A 154 10.05 17.06 -24.09
N PRO A 155 10.96 17.75 -24.81
CA PRO A 155 11.53 19.02 -24.37
C PRO A 155 10.51 20.14 -24.13
N ASP A 156 9.32 20.06 -24.74
CA ASP A 156 8.22 21.02 -24.57
C ASP A 156 7.32 20.71 -23.36
N GLY A 157 7.62 19.65 -22.61
CA GLY A 157 6.86 19.20 -21.43
C GLY A 157 5.68 18.29 -21.75
N SER A 158 5.43 17.98 -23.03
CA SER A 158 4.46 16.95 -23.40
C SER A 158 4.98 15.55 -23.11
N VAL A 159 4.06 14.58 -23.00
CA VAL A 159 4.39 13.19 -22.68
C VAL A 159 3.67 12.25 -23.65
N THR A 160 4.41 11.31 -24.25
CA THR A 160 3.84 10.22 -25.03
C THR A 160 3.83 8.93 -24.23
N PHE A 161 2.65 8.32 -24.08
CA PHE A 161 2.49 6.95 -23.61
C PHE A 161 2.27 6.03 -24.82
N THR A 162 3.08 5.00 -24.97
CA THR A 162 2.93 4.06 -26.11
C THR A 162 3.25 2.62 -25.72
N LYS A 163 2.43 1.72 -26.24
CA LYS A 163 2.66 0.26 -26.24
C LYS A 163 2.73 -0.31 -27.66
N ALA A 164 2.76 0.58 -28.66
CA ALA A 164 2.68 0.24 -30.06
C ALA A 164 4.04 -0.15 -30.67
N HIS A 165 5.11 -0.16 -29.87
CA HIS A 165 6.46 -0.30 -30.39
C HIS A 165 7.25 -1.41 -29.68
N ARG A 166 8.10 -2.10 -30.46
CA ARG A 166 9.17 -2.96 -29.95
C ARG A 166 10.29 -2.11 -29.33
N GLY A 167 11.09 -2.71 -28.45
CA GLY A 167 12.14 -1.98 -27.72
C GLY A 167 13.23 -1.35 -28.60
N ASP A 168 13.44 -1.88 -29.81
CA ASP A 168 14.39 -1.41 -30.82
C ASP A 168 13.74 -0.52 -31.91
N CYS A 169 12.49 -0.11 -31.75
CA CYS A 169 11.81 0.78 -32.68
C CYS A 169 12.52 2.16 -32.79
N PRO A 170 12.74 2.70 -34.01
CA PRO A 170 13.36 4.02 -34.21
C PRO A 170 12.68 5.17 -33.46
N PHE A 171 11.34 5.17 -33.39
CA PHE A 171 10.57 6.12 -32.61
C PHE A 171 10.97 6.09 -31.12
N ILE A 172 11.07 4.90 -30.52
CA ILE A 172 11.46 4.73 -29.11
C ILE A 172 12.93 5.09 -28.90
N ALA A 173 13.82 4.62 -29.77
CA ALA A 173 15.26 4.86 -29.68
C ALA A 173 15.62 6.35 -29.73
N THR A 174 14.77 7.17 -30.36
CA THR A 174 14.95 8.62 -30.48
C THR A 174 14.12 9.43 -29.50
N ALA A 175 13.53 8.78 -28.49
CA ALA A 175 12.62 9.40 -27.53
C ALA A 175 11.44 10.13 -28.18
N GLY A 176 10.97 9.64 -29.33
CA GLY A 176 9.84 10.19 -30.08
C GLY A 176 10.21 11.36 -31.01
N ALA A 177 11.50 11.59 -31.26
CA ALA A 177 11.96 12.63 -32.18
C ALA A 177 11.93 12.22 -33.68
N GLN A 178 11.67 10.94 -33.97
CA GLN A 178 11.52 10.41 -35.34
C GLN A 178 10.23 9.60 -35.46
N ASP A 179 9.69 9.49 -36.67
CA ASP A 179 8.50 8.69 -36.96
C ASP A 179 8.77 7.18 -36.85
N CYS A 180 7.70 6.45 -36.58
CA CYS A 180 7.67 4.99 -36.58
C CYS A 180 7.78 4.45 -38.01
N ASP A 181 8.44 3.30 -38.19
CA ASP A 181 8.48 2.57 -39.47
C ASP A 181 7.20 1.73 -39.73
N ASP A 182 6.27 1.75 -38.79
CA ASP A 182 4.99 1.05 -38.77
C ASP A 182 5.07 -0.50 -38.84
N GLU A 183 6.26 -1.09 -38.71
CA GLU A 183 6.45 -2.55 -38.77
C GLU A 183 6.27 -3.26 -37.41
N CYS A 184 5.64 -2.59 -36.43
CA CYS A 184 5.46 -3.11 -35.08
C CYS A 184 4.20 -3.98 -34.94
N VAL A 185 4.24 -5.22 -35.43
CA VAL A 185 3.14 -6.18 -35.31
C VAL A 185 3.17 -6.92 -33.96
N PHE A 186 2.08 -6.87 -33.20
CA PHE A 186 1.87 -7.69 -32.01
C PHE A 186 0.80 -8.75 -32.29
N PRO A 187 0.93 -9.98 -31.76
CA PRO A 187 -0.10 -10.99 -31.91
C PRO A 187 -1.43 -10.48 -31.34
N HIS A 188 -2.51 -10.68 -32.09
CA HIS A 188 -3.83 -10.22 -31.66
C HIS A 188 -4.26 -11.00 -30.39
N PRO A 189 -4.92 -10.40 -29.40
CA PRO A 189 -5.33 -11.10 -28.17
C PRO A 189 -6.12 -12.40 -28.41
N ALA A 190 -6.90 -12.43 -29.50
CA ALA A 190 -7.63 -13.63 -29.92
C ALA A 190 -6.73 -14.77 -30.44
N GLU A 191 -5.57 -14.47 -31.02
CA GLU A 191 -4.61 -15.46 -31.55
C GLU A 191 -3.76 -16.08 -30.44
N VAL A 192 -3.45 -15.30 -29.39
CA VAL A 192 -2.70 -15.77 -28.21
C VAL A 192 -3.51 -16.81 -27.43
N SER A 193 -4.83 -16.63 -27.35
CA SER A 193 -5.72 -17.54 -26.61
C SER A 193 -5.86 -18.92 -27.27
N GLN A 194 -5.70 -19.02 -28.59
CA GLN A 194 -5.78 -20.30 -29.32
C GLN A 194 -4.56 -21.20 -29.05
N ARG A 195 -3.37 -20.61 -28.89
CA ARG A 195 -2.12 -21.35 -28.60
C ARG A 195 -1.96 -21.82 -27.15
N ALA A 196 -2.80 -21.35 -26.23
CA ALA A 196 -2.80 -21.82 -24.84
C ALA A 196 -3.64 -23.10 -24.63
N THR A 197 -4.37 -23.54 -25.68
CA THR A 197 -5.26 -24.70 -25.69
C THR A 197 -4.76 -25.85 -26.59
N GLU A 198 -3.57 -25.71 -27.19
CA GLU A 198 -2.84 -26.77 -27.92
C GLU A 198 -1.67 -27.27 -27.08
#